data_AF-A0A9D9DVS4-F1
#
_entry.id   AF-A0A9D9DVS4-F1
#
_cell.length_a   1.000
_cell.length_b   1.000
_cell.length_c   1.000
_cell.angle_alpha   90.00
_cell.angle_beta   90.00
_cell.angle_gamma   90.00
#
_symmetry.space_group_name_H-M   'P 1'
#
loop_
_entity.id
_entity.type
_entity.pdbx_description
1 polymer ?
#
loop_
_entity_poly.entity_id
_entity_poly.type
_entity_poly.pdbx_seq_one_letter_code
_entity_poly.pdbx_strand_id
1 'polypeptide(L)'
;MMIKFTEEQKAKGINVFEIEEDELLFEGEYIEGEGKSYVITGIATIEGERYHEFQIEFELLEEPKSESAEDIMGAEWDWYDYIC
;
A
#
# COMPACT_ATOMS: atom_id res chain seq x y z
N MET A 1 -8.91 -6.29 9.26
CA MET A 1 -7.68 -6.44 10.08
C MET A 1 -6.76 -5.22 9.89
N MET A 2 -5.88 -4.87 10.83
CA MET A 2 -4.85 -3.80 10.65
C MET A 2 -3.44 -4.39 10.79
N ILE A 3 -2.58 -4.15 9.81
CA ILE A 3 -1.21 -4.65 9.72
C ILE A 3 -0.26 -3.45 9.56
N LYS A 4 0.58 -3.20 10.56
CA LYS A 4 1.59 -2.13 10.51
C LYS A 4 2.87 -2.63 9.87
N PHE A 5 3.47 -1.84 9.00
CA PHE A 5 4.81 -2.13 8.51
C PHE A 5 5.83 -1.97 9.63
N THR A 6 6.63 -3.00 9.85
CA THR A 6 7.75 -2.95 10.79
C THR A 6 8.89 -2.12 10.23
N GLU A 7 9.77 -1.61 11.11
CA GLU A 7 10.96 -0.85 10.69
C GLU A 7 11.88 -1.67 9.77
N GLU A 8 11.96 -2.99 9.96
CA GLU A 8 12.74 -3.85 9.07
C GLU A 8 12.12 -3.94 7.67
N GLN A 9 10.79 -4.04 7.57
CA GLN A 9 10.09 -4.08 6.29
C GLN A 9 10.20 -2.75 5.55
N LYS A 10 10.12 -1.63 6.29
CA LYS A 10 10.37 -0.30 5.74
C LYS A 10 11.79 -0.14 5.22
N ALA A 11 12.79 -0.61 5.99
CA ALA A 11 14.18 -0.58 5.56
C ALA A 11 14.46 -1.43 4.30
N LYS A 12 13.67 -2.49 4.08
CA LYS A 12 13.70 -3.31 2.87
C LYS A 12 12.91 -2.72 1.70
N GLY A 13 12.15 -1.63 1.92
CA GLY A 13 11.33 -0.99 0.89
C GLY A 13 10.04 -1.74 0.56
N ILE A 14 9.57 -2.66 1.41
CA ILE A 14 8.34 -3.43 1.15
C ILE A 14 7.10 -2.53 1.13
N ASN A 15 7.13 -1.44 1.89
CA ASN A 15 6.06 -0.46 1.97
C ASN A 15 6.16 0.63 0.88
N VAL A 16 7.10 0.52 -0.06
CA VAL A 16 7.37 1.55 -1.06
C VAL A 16 7.01 1.02 -2.45
N PHE A 17 6.19 1.77 -3.17
CA PHE A 17 5.86 1.48 -4.57
C PHE A 17 5.61 2.77 -5.34
N GLU A 18 5.71 2.68 -6.66
CA GLU A 18 5.50 3.79 -7.59
C GLU A 18 4.29 3.47 -8.48
N ILE A 19 3.38 4.43 -8.63
CA ILE A 19 2.30 4.38 -9.61
C ILE A 19 2.73 5.28 -10.77
N GLU A 20 3.22 4.66 -11.83
CA GLU A 20 3.80 5.35 -13.00
C GLU A 20 2.78 6.29 -13.69
N GLU A 21 1.49 5.93 -13.68
CA GLU A 21 0.43 6.71 -14.33
C GLU A 21 0.22 8.08 -13.68
N ASP A 22 0.51 8.21 -12.39
CA ASP A 22 0.24 9.41 -11.58
C ASP A 22 1.52 10.08 -11.06
N GLU A 23 2.71 9.65 -11.49
CA GLU A 23 4.02 10.09 -10.97
C GLU A 23 4.07 10.08 -9.43
N LEU A 24 3.44 9.06 -8.84
CA LEU A 24 3.22 8.95 -7.40
C LEU A 24 4.19 7.93 -6.80
N LEU A 25 5.03 8.39 -5.87
CA LEU A 25 5.81 7.53 -4.99
C LEU A 25 5.12 7.40 -3.64
N PHE A 26 4.74 6.18 -3.25
CA PHE A 26 4.04 5.92 -2.01
C PHE A 26 4.95 5.27 -0.97
N GLU A 27 4.86 5.72 0.29
CA GLU A 27 5.53 5.14 1.45
C GLU A 27 4.49 4.74 2.50
N GLY A 28 4.11 3.46 2.56
CA GLY A 28 3.06 2.94 3.44
C GLY A 28 3.45 2.87 4.92
N GLU A 29 2.50 3.17 5.80
CA GLU A 29 2.64 3.04 7.26
C GLU A 29 1.91 1.82 7.81
N TYR A 30 0.71 1.56 7.32
CA TYR A 30 -0.08 0.38 7.67
C TYR A 30 -1.11 0.06 6.59
N ILE A 31 -1.57 -1.19 6.59
CA ILE A 31 -2.63 -1.71 5.72
C ILE A 31 -3.81 -2.12 6.59
N GLU A 32 -5.03 -1.76 6.19
CA GLU A 32 -6.27 -2.22 6.79
C GLU A 32 -7.13 -2.96 5.76
N GLY A 33 -7.69 -4.10 6.11
CA GLY A 33 -8.53 -4.88 5.20
C GLY A 33 -8.58 -6.36 5.55
N GLU A 34 -9.19 -7.14 4.67
CA GLU A 34 -9.32 -8.59 4.81
C GLU A 34 -9.66 -9.22 3.44
N GLY A 35 -9.23 -10.47 3.23
CA GLY A 35 -9.51 -11.21 2.00
C GLY A 35 -8.79 -10.59 0.81
N LYS A 36 -9.52 -9.91 -0.07
CA LYS A 36 -8.95 -9.25 -1.26
C LYS A 36 -8.93 -7.73 -1.17
N SER A 37 -9.73 -7.14 -0.27
CA SER A 37 -9.95 -5.69 -0.26
C SER A 37 -9.19 -5.05 0.89
N TYR A 38 -8.33 -4.10 0.57
CA TYR A 38 -7.42 -3.45 1.49
C TYR A 38 -7.34 -1.95 1.25
N VAL A 39 -6.94 -1.21 2.27
CA VAL A 39 -6.60 0.21 2.25
C VAL A 39 -5.21 0.34 2.83
N ILE A 40 -4.29 0.96 2.10
CA ILE A 40 -2.97 1.31 2.61
C ILE A 40 -2.92 2.80 2.91
N THR A 41 -2.49 3.14 4.13
CA THR A 41 -2.32 4.52 4.58
C THR A 41 -0.83 4.83 4.71
N GLY A 42 -0.41 6.00 4.23
CA GLY A 42 0.99 6.37 4.24
C GLY A 42 1.28 7.79 3.76
N ILE A 43 2.46 7.98 3.19
CA ILE A 43 2.91 9.26 2.63
C ILE A 43 3.01 9.11 1.11
N ALA A 44 2.27 9.91 0.37
CA ALA A 44 2.41 10.02 -1.08
C ALA A 44 3.34 11.19 -1.43
N THR A 45 4.24 11.00 -2.38
CA THR A 45 5.03 12.06 -3.00
C THR A 45 4.60 12.19 -4.46
N ILE A 46 4.00 13.33 -4.82
CA ILE A 46 3.48 13.61 -6.16
C ILE A 46 4.10 14.93 -6.63
N GLU A 47 4.76 14.94 -7.78
CA GLU A 47 5.46 16.12 -8.31
C GLU A 47 6.44 16.80 -7.32
N GLY A 48 6.96 16.03 -6.35
CA GLY A 48 7.84 16.52 -5.28
C GLY A 48 7.14 17.09 -4.05
N GLU A 49 5.81 17.16 -4.03
CA GLU A 49 5.02 17.49 -2.84
C GLU A 49 4.70 16.24 -2.02
N ARG A 50 4.78 16.32 -0.69
CA ARG A 50 4.51 15.21 0.23
C ARG A 50 3.15 15.37 0.90
N TYR A 51 2.29 14.37 0.73
CA TYR A 51 0.97 14.28 1.34
C TYR A 51 0.99 13.21 2.43
N HIS A 52 0.67 13.61 3.66
CA HIS A 52 0.62 12.71 4.81
C HIS A 52 -0.78 12.13 4.97
N GLU A 53 -0.87 10.94 5.57
CA GLU A 53 -2.13 10.21 5.79
C GLU A 53 -2.89 9.93 4.49
N PHE A 54 -2.16 9.84 3.37
CA PHE A 54 -2.73 9.53 2.07
C PHE A 54 -3.18 8.07 2.04
N GLN A 55 -4.37 7.81 1.50
CA GLN A 55 -4.99 6.49 1.50
C GLN A 55 -5.24 6.01 0.08
N ILE A 56 -4.89 4.75 -0.16
CA ILE A 56 -5.15 4.05 -1.43
C ILE A 56 -5.95 2.81 -1.08
N GLU A 57 -7.18 2.71 -1.57
CA GLU A 57 -7.88 1.44 -1.59
C GLU A 57 -7.42 0.61 -2.78
N PHE A 58 -7.29 -0.69 -2.57
CA PHE A 58 -6.92 -1.62 -3.61
C PHE A 58 -7.58 -2.97 -3.38
N GLU A 59 -7.85 -3.66 -4.48
CA GLU A 59 -8.31 -5.03 -4.47
C GLU A 59 -7.28 -5.93 -5.11
N LEU A 60 -7.00 -7.05 -4.46
CA LEU A 60 -6.12 -8.08 -4.98
C LEU A 60 -6.87 -8.97 -5.98
N LEU A 61 -6.19 -9.36 -7.05
CA LEU A 61 -6.72 -10.29 -8.04
C LEU A 61 -7.08 -11.65 -7.40
N GLU A 62 -6.23 -12.13 -6.50
CA GLU A 62 -6.41 -13.35 -5.69
C GLU A 62 -6.20 -13.07 -4.20
N GLU A 63 -6.75 -13.92 -3.33
CA GLU A 63 -6.49 -13.78 -1.89
C GLU A 63 -4.99 -13.97 -1.60
N PRO A 64 -4.43 -13.20 -0.66
CA PRO A 64 -3.01 -13.29 -0.34
C PRO A 64 -2.73 -14.64 0.34
N LYS A 65 -1.50 -15.14 0.16
CA LYS A 65 -1.07 -16.41 0.76
C LYS A 65 -1.19 -16.41 2.29
N SER A 66 -0.99 -15.25 2.90
CA SER A 66 -1.23 -15.01 4.32
C SER A 66 -1.58 -13.55 4.56
N GLU A 67 -2.16 -13.24 5.72
CA GLU A 67 -2.45 -11.87 6.15
C GLU A 67 -1.19 -11.17 6.69
N SER A 68 -0.11 -11.20 5.91
CA SER A 68 1.15 -10.50 6.19
C SER A 68 1.33 -9.33 5.22
N ALA A 69 1.99 -8.26 5.66
CA ALA A 69 2.26 -7.10 4.81
C ALA A 69 3.06 -7.48 3.55
N GLU A 70 3.98 -8.44 3.67
CA GLU A 70 4.79 -8.93 2.54
C GLU A 70 3.95 -9.69 1.50
N ASP A 71 3.05 -10.57 1.95
CA ASP A 71 2.20 -11.33 1.05
C ASP A 71 1.11 -10.45 0.40
N ILE A 72 0.59 -9.47 1.13
CA ILE A 72 -0.40 -8.51 0.61
C ILE A 72 0.24 -7.58 -0.43
N MET A 73 1.37 -6.94 -0.09
CA MET A 73 2.05 -6.04 -1.04
C MET A 73 2.71 -6.77 -2.21
N GLY A 74 3.04 -8.04 -2.03
CA GLY A 74 3.57 -8.89 -3.11
C GLY A 74 2.51 -9.53 -4.00
N ALA A 75 1.22 -9.36 -3.68
CA ALA A 75 0.12 -9.86 -4.50
C ALA A 75 -0.19 -8.91 -5.67
N GLU A 76 -0.80 -9.44 -6.72
CA GLU A 76 -1.21 -8.66 -7.89
C GLU A 76 -2.51 -7.90 -7.58
N TRP A 77 -2.54 -6.61 -7.93
CA TRP A 77 -3.69 -5.73 -7.73
C TRP A 77 -4.59 -5.80 -8.96
N ASP A 78 -5.88 -6.03 -8.77
CA ASP A 78 -6.90 -5.98 -9.81
C ASP A 78 -7.26 -4.53 -10.15
N TRP A 79 -7.43 -3.70 -9.11
CA TRP A 79 -7.68 -2.27 -9.22
C TRP A 79 -7.25 -1.53 -7.95
N TYR A 80 -7.12 -0.21 -8.07
CA TYR A 80 -6.88 0.70 -6.95
C TYR A 80 -7.63 2.02 -7.17
N ASP A 81 -7.91 2.74 -6.08
CA ASP A 81 -8.47 4.10 -6.09
C ASP A 81 -7.92 4.92 -4.91
N TYR A 82 -7.95 6.24 -5.07
CA TYR A 82 -7.47 7.19 -4.07
C TYR A 82 -8.61 7.64 -3.16
N ILE A 83 -8.48 7.36 -1.85
CA ILE A 83 -9.45 7.83 -0.85
C ILE A 83 -8.89 9.12 -0.24
N CYS A 84 -9.50 10.25 -0.57
CA CYS A 84 -9.06 11.59 -0.16
C CYS A 84 -9.82 12.13 1.05
#